data_AF-A0A1I4AY21-F1
#
_entry.id   AF-A0A1I4AY21-F1
#
_cell.length_a   1.000
_cell.length_b   1.000
_cell.length_c   1.000
_cell.angle_alpha   90.00
_cell.angle_beta   90.00
_cell.angle_gamma   90.00
#
_symmetry.space_group_name_H-M   'P 1'
#
loop_
_entity.id
_entity.type
_entity.pdbx_description
1 polymer ?
#
loop_
_entity_poly.entity_id
_entity_poly.type
_entity_poly.pdbx_seq_one_letter_code
_entity_poly.pdbx_strand_id
1 'polypeptide(L)'
;MTPYIGFLPCRAGSERVINKNVRPFAGFENGLIELKLRQMCGVRRLEEIIVSSNDQRILDYCDAFRRQHDGRVKPLERPDELGRGSTAMDDFILYIAKLVEDGVMVWSHVTSPFVRAKEYDAIIDAYDRAVAEGHDSLITVNKIHKFLWDEKGPINYSQTPIKWPRSQDIKPIFEINHAAYVMPFAVMRECGDRIGHRPYFMPIAEEVAMDIDWEEQFVLLEQIARVKMAAGYALV
;
A
#
# COMPACT_ATOMS: atom_id res chain seq x y z
N MET A 1 -4.38 -23.82 4.07
CA MET A 1 -3.47 -22.64 4.10
C MET A 1 -4.30 -21.47 4.59
N THR A 2 -3.74 -20.58 5.40
CA THR A 2 -4.45 -19.36 5.82
C THR A 2 -4.67 -18.46 4.59
N PRO A 3 -5.89 -17.95 4.35
CA PRO A 3 -6.19 -17.20 3.14
C PRO A 3 -5.51 -15.82 3.18
N TYR A 4 -5.02 -15.33 2.03
CA TYR A 4 -4.63 -13.93 1.89
C TYR A 4 -5.81 -13.11 1.38
N ILE A 5 -6.07 -11.99 2.05
CA ILE A 5 -7.19 -11.09 1.77
C ILE A 5 -6.62 -9.73 1.40
N GLY A 6 -6.83 -9.31 0.16
CA GLY A 6 -6.51 -7.95 -0.26
C GLY A 6 -7.42 -6.94 0.42
N PHE A 7 -6.89 -5.83 0.90
CA PHE A 7 -7.68 -4.74 1.46
C PHE A 7 -7.29 -3.39 0.83
N LEU A 8 -8.30 -2.69 0.30
CA LEU A 8 -8.17 -1.39 -0.35
C LEU A 8 -9.11 -0.36 0.31
N PRO A 9 -8.59 0.57 1.13
CA PRO A 9 -9.40 1.67 1.61
C PRO A 9 -9.44 2.81 0.59
N CYS A 10 -10.64 3.19 0.16
CA CYS A 10 -10.86 4.32 -0.74
C CYS A 10 -11.92 5.26 -0.14
N ARG A 11 -11.50 6.31 0.58
CA ARG A 11 -12.46 7.28 1.12
C ARG A 11 -12.95 8.26 0.06
N ALA A 12 -14.20 8.72 0.19
CA ALA A 12 -14.70 9.90 -0.48
C ALA A 12 -13.95 11.17 0.00
N GLY A 13 -14.03 12.25 -0.77
CA GLY A 13 -13.51 13.56 -0.33
C GLY A 13 -11.98 13.63 -0.30
N SER A 14 -11.33 13.32 -1.43
CA SER A 14 -9.90 13.64 -1.58
C SER A 14 -9.71 15.16 -1.60
N GLU A 15 -9.15 15.71 -0.53
CA GLU A 15 -8.99 17.16 -0.32
C GLU A 15 -7.85 17.75 -1.16
N ARG A 16 -6.72 17.04 -1.24
CA ARG A 16 -5.49 17.51 -1.93
C ARG A 16 -5.51 17.29 -3.44
N VAL A 17 -6.25 16.29 -3.91
CA VAL A 17 -6.37 15.91 -5.32
C VAL A 17 -7.83 15.55 -5.58
N ILE A 18 -8.56 16.42 -6.28
CA ILE A 18 -10.01 16.26 -6.47
C ILE A 18 -10.30 14.94 -7.19
N ASN A 19 -11.19 14.14 -6.59
CA ASN A 19 -11.63 12.83 -7.14
C ASN A 19 -10.47 11.85 -7.44
N LYS A 20 -9.33 11.96 -6.75
CA LYS A 20 -8.09 11.18 -7.00
C LYS A 20 -8.32 9.71 -7.37
N ASN A 21 -9.13 9.00 -6.58
CA ASN A 21 -9.32 7.56 -6.74
C ASN A 21 -10.02 7.18 -8.06
N VAL A 22 -10.87 8.06 -8.61
CA VAL A 22 -11.68 7.82 -9.81
C VAL A 22 -11.30 8.72 -10.99
N ARG A 23 -10.29 9.59 -10.83
CA ARG A 23 -9.78 10.46 -11.89
C ARG A 23 -9.01 9.61 -12.91
N PRO A 24 -9.31 9.72 -14.22
CA PRO A 24 -8.62 8.96 -15.25
C PRO A 24 -7.10 9.06 -15.11
N PHE A 25 -6.41 7.93 -15.26
CA PHE A 25 -4.97 7.84 -15.05
C PHE A 25 -4.36 6.95 -16.13
N ALA A 26 -3.52 7.52 -17.01
CA ALA A 26 -2.71 6.75 -17.97
C ALA A 26 -3.49 5.71 -18.83
N GLY A 27 -4.72 6.05 -19.24
CA GLY A 27 -5.59 5.17 -20.04
C GLY A 27 -6.52 4.25 -19.24
N PHE A 28 -6.49 4.33 -17.91
CA PHE A 28 -7.51 3.76 -17.03
C PHE A 28 -8.61 4.80 -16.79
N GLU A 29 -9.75 4.65 -17.47
CA GLU A 29 -10.83 5.64 -17.50
C GLU A 29 -11.53 5.79 -16.14
N ASN A 30 -11.58 4.73 -15.32
CA ASN A 30 -12.11 4.82 -13.96
C ASN A 30 -11.02 5.13 -12.92
N GLY A 31 -9.83 5.52 -13.38
CA GLY A 31 -8.75 6.04 -12.56
C GLY A 31 -7.95 5.00 -11.78
N LEU A 32 -7.41 5.44 -10.65
CA LEU A 32 -6.49 4.65 -9.82
C LEU A 32 -7.15 3.38 -9.24
N ILE A 33 -8.45 3.42 -8.94
CA ILE A 33 -9.17 2.23 -8.47
C ILE A 33 -9.19 1.13 -9.52
N GLU A 34 -9.41 1.45 -10.79
CA GLU A 34 -9.37 0.46 -11.88
C GLU A 34 -7.99 -0.17 -12.00
N LEU A 35 -6.95 0.66 -12.04
CA LEU A 35 -5.57 0.20 -12.12
C LEU A 35 -5.27 -0.76 -10.95
N LYS A 36 -5.58 -0.35 -9.73
CA LYS A 36 -5.27 -1.14 -8.54
C LYS A 36 -6.07 -2.45 -8.48
N LEU A 37 -7.34 -2.45 -8.85
CA LEU A 37 -8.14 -3.68 -8.92
C LEU A 37 -7.54 -4.67 -9.92
N ARG A 38 -7.16 -4.22 -11.11
CA ARG A 38 -6.50 -5.08 -12.11
C ARG A 38 -5.19 -5.65 -11.59
N GLN A 39 -4.37 -4.84 -10.91
CA GLN A 39 -3.12 -5.29 -10.28
C GLN A 39 -3.36 -6.34 -9.20
N MET A 40 -4.31 -6.12 -8.28
CA MET A 40 -4.60 -7.09 -7.21
C MET A 40 -5.27 -8.36 -7.75
N CYS A 41 -6.10 -8.27 -8.78
CA CYS A 41 -6.66 -9.45 -9.45
C CYS A 41 -5.58 -10.29 -10.15
N GLY A 42 -4.46 -9.68 -10.57
CA GLY A 42 -3.31 -10.43 -11.07
C GLY A 42 -2.65 -11.33 -10.01
N VAL A 43 -2.84 -11.03 -8.72
CA VAL A 43 -2.31 -11.81 -7.60
C VAL A 43 -3.22 -13.00 -7.33
N ARG A 44 -2.83 -14.18 -7.82
CA ARG A 44 -3.64 -15.41 -7.69
C ARG A 44 -3.76 -15.93 -6.26
N ARG A 45 -2.83 -15.53 -5.39
CA ARG A 45 -2.80 -15.92 -3.98
C ARG A 45 -3.85 -15.22 -3.11
N LEU A 46 -4.46 -14.14 -3.60
CA LEU A 46 -5.55 -13.47 -2.91
C LEU A 46 -6.86 -14.23 -3.14
N GLU A 47 -7.52 -14.63 -2.07
CA GLU A 47 -8.82 -15.30 -2.12
C GLU A 47 -9.97 -14.29 -2.23
N GLU A 48 -9.81 -13.13 -1.59
CA GLU A 48 -10.74 -12.02 -1.66
C GLU A 48 -10.01 -10.67 -1.74
N ILE A 49 -10.66 -9.67 -2.30
CA ILE A 49 -10.17 -8.28 -2.38
C ILE A 49 -11.28 -7.35 -1.86
N ILE A 50 -11.19 -6.96 -0.60
CA ILE A 50 -12.14 -6.08 0.06
C ILE A 50 -11.82 -4.63 -0.29
N VAL A 51 -12.80 -3.91 -0.83
CA VAL A 51 -12.70 -2.48 -1.14
C VAL A 51 -13.62 -1.71 -0.22
N SER A 52 -13.06 -1.05 0.80
CA SER A 52 -13.82 -0.26 1.76
C SER A 52 -13.95 1.19 1.31
N SER A 53 -15.18 1.65 1.06
CA SER A 53 -15.45 3.00 0.56
C SER A 53 -16.76 3.57 1.08
N ASN A 54 -16.81 4.88 1.29
CA ASN A 54 -18.04 5.66 1.45
C ASN A 54 -18.35 6.55 0.22
N ASP A 55 -17.65 6.33 -0.90
CA ASP A 55 -17.98 6.90 -2.20
C ASP A 55 -18.79 5.88 -3.02
N GLN A 56 -20.06 6.18 -3.27
CA GLN A 56 -20.97 5.29 -4.02
C GLN A 56 -20.44 4.97 -5.43
N ARG A 57 -19.74 5.92 -6.07
CA ARG A 57 -19.17 5.69 -7.42
C ARG A 57 -18.14 4.56 -7.40
N ILE A 58 -17.35 4.48 -6.33
CA ILE A 58 -16.36 3.42 -6.14
C ILE A 58 -17.07 2.09 -5.86
N LEU A 59 -18.09 2.08 -5.01
CA LEU A 59 -18.85 0.86 -4.68
C LEU A 59 -19.55 0.29 -5.92
N ASP A 60 -20.22 1.13 -6.70
CA ASP A 60 -20.90 0.75 -7.94
C ASP A 60 -19.92 0.21 -8.98
N TYR A 61 -18.78 0.89 -9.15
CA TYR A 61 -17.72 0.44 -10.05
C TYR A 61 -17.16 -0.93 -9.62
N CYS A 62 -16.89 -1.12 -8.33
CA CYS A 62 -16.38 -2.38 -7.80
C CYS A 62 -17.40 -3.53 -7.95
N ASP A 63 -18.69 -3.27 -7.75
CA ASP A 63 -19.74 -4.29 -7.97
C ASP A 63 -19.89 -4.67 -9.45
N ALA A 64 -19.83 -3.68 -10.35
CA ALA A 64 -19.78 -3.94 -11.78
C ALA A 64 -18.53 -4.75 -12.17
N PHE A 65 -17.35 -4.34 -11.70
CA PHE A 65 -16.08 -5.03 -11.95
C PHE A 65 -16.12 -6.48 -11.44
N ARG A 66 -16.64 -6.70 -10.23
CA ARG A 66 -16.82 -8.03 -9.64
C ARG A 66 -17.64 -8.96 -10.51
N ARG A 67 -18.76 -8.46 -11.07
CA ARG A 67 -19.67 -9.24 -11.92
C ARG A 67 -19.10 -9.54 -13.30
N GLN A 68 -18.24 -8.66 -13.81
CA GLN A 68 -17.75 -8.70 -15.19
C GLN A 68 -16.34 -9.29 -15.33
N HIS A 69 -15.51 -9.18 -14.30
CA HIS A 69 -14.08 -9.48 -14.39
C HIS A 69 -13.59 -10.47 -13.33
N ASP A 70 -13.82 -10.20 -12.04
CA ASP A 70 -13.27 -11.03 -10.96
C ASP A 70 -14.18 -11.09 -9.72
N GLY A 71 -14.76 -12.27 -9.47
CA GLY A 71 -15.68 -12.50 -8.36
C GLY A 71 -15.06 -12.38 -6.95
N ARG A 72 -13.72 -12.30 -6.85
CA ARG A 72 -13.00 -12.09 -5.58
C ARG A 72 -13.11 -10.67 -5.05
N VAL A 73 -13.43 -9.69 -5.90
CA VAL A 73 -13.63 -8.30 -5.47
C VAL A 73 -14.88 -8.20 -4.61
N LYS A 74 -14.79 -7.56 -3.43
CA LYS A 74 -15.88 -7.37 -2.47
C LYS A 74 -16.00 -5.88 -2.13
N PRO A 75 -16.92 -5.13 -2.76
CA PRO A 75 -17.23 -3.78 -2.31
C PRO A 75 -17.82 -3.84 -0.89
N LEU A 76 -17.28 -3.01 0.01
CA LEU A 76 -17.70 -2.88 1.38
C LEU A 76 -18.01 -1.41 1.66
N GLU A 77 -19.28 -1.12 1.91
CA GLU A 77 -19.69 0.20 2.36
C GLU A 77 -19.02 0.52 3.70
N ARG A 78 -18.34 1.67 3.75
CA ARG A 78 -17.66 2.15 4.95
C ARG A 78 -18.63 3.04 5.73
N PRO A 79 -18.78 2.84 7.06
CA PRO A 79 -19.48 3.80 7.90
C PRO A 79 -18.97 5.22 7.70
N ASP A 80 -19.87 6.18 7.56
CA ASP A 80 -19.51 7.56 7.21
C ASP A 80 -18.59 8.21 8.25
N GLU A 81 -18.76 7.90 9.54
CA GLU A 81 -17.87 8.36 10.60
C GLU A 81 -16.41 7.93 10.40
N LEU A 82 -16.16 6.80 9.75
CA LEU A 82 -14.82 6.29 9.41
C LEU A 82 -14.31 6.78 8.04
N GLY A 83 -15.15 7.52 7.30
CA GLY A 83 -14.82 8.12 6.01
C GLY A 83 -14.37 9.58 6.10
N ARG A 84 -14.49 10.21 7.27
CA ARG A 84 -14.18 11.64 7.47
C ARG A 84 -12.68 11.89 7.50
N GLY A 85 -12.24 13.06 7.03
CA GLY A 85 -10.82 13.47 7.11
C GLY A 85 -10.30 13.60 8.54
N SER A 86 -11.19 13.79 9.52
CA SER A 86 -10.86 13.87 10.95
C SER A 86 -10.83 12.51 11.67
N THR A 87 -11.14 11.40 10.98
CA THR A 87 -11.15 10.07 11.61
C THR A 87 -9.73 9.71 12.03
N ALA A 88 -9.54 9.25 13.26
CA ALA A 88 -8.26 8.70 13.68
C ALA A 88 -7.95 7.43 12.89
N MET A 89 -6.69 7.28 12.45
CA MET A 89 -6.26 6.06 11.75
C MET A 89 -6.47 4.82 12.63
N ASP A 90 -6.25 4.96 13.93
CA ASP A 90 -6.41 3.92 14.94
C ASP A 90 -7.85 3.36 14.95
N ASP A 91 -8.87 4.23 14.94
CA ASP A 91 -10.27 3.80 14.86
C ASP A 91 -10.56 3.02 13.57
N PHE A 92 -9.98 3.47 12.45
CA PHE A 92 -10.13 2.81 11.18
C PHE A 92 -9.40 1.47 11.13
N ILE A 93 -8.22 1.36 11.75
CA ILE A 93 -7.48 0.10 11.90
C ILE A 93 -8.30 -0.90 12.72
N LEU A 94 -8.87 -0.47 13.85
CA LEU A 94 -9.70 -1.33 14.71
C LEU A 94 -10.97 -1.80 14.00
N TYR A 95 -11.52 -0.99 13.09
CA TYR A 95 -12.60 -1.41 12.20
C TYR A 95 -12.14 -2.51 11.24
N ILE A 96 -11.01 -2.32 10.56
CA ILE A 96 -10.45 -3.28 9.60
C ILE A 96 -10.16 -4.63 10.28
N ALA A 97 -9.59 -4.60 11.48
CA ALA A 97 -9.21 -5.78 12.24
C ALA A 97 -10.38 -6.76 12.50
N LYS A 98 -11.63 -6.26 12.46
CA LYS A 98 -12.86 -7.00 12.73
C LYS A 98 -13.58 -7.48 11.46
N LEU A 99 -13.08 -7.14 10.26
CA LEU A 99 -13.76 -7.48 9.00
C LEU A 99 -13.70 -8.97 8.68
N VAL A 100 -12.61 -9.63 9.08
CA VAL A 100 -12.36 -11.04 8.80
C VAL A 100 -11.87 -11.72 10.07
N GLU A 101 -12.46 -12.86 10.42
CA GLU A 101 -12.07 -13.63 11.60
C GLU A 101 -10.68 -14.25 11.39
N ASP A 102 -10.51 -15.05 10.32
CA ASP A 102 -9.28 -15.78 10.02
C ASP A 102 -8.74 -15.38 8.64
N GLY A 103 -7.47 -14.96 8.58
CA GLY A 103 -6.82 -14.60 7.32
C GLY A 103 -5.58 -13.73 7.53
N VAL A 104 -4.80 -13.59 6.46
CA VAL A 104 -3.68 -12.64 6.37
C VAL A 104 -4.11 -11.47 5.48
N MET A 105 -4.19 -10.30 6.06
CA MET A 105 -4.50 -9.07 5.34
C MET A 105 -3.30 -8.65 4.49
N VAL A 106 -3.55 -8.27 3.24
CA VAL A 106 -2.62 -7.57 2.34
C VAL A 106 -3.23 -6.20 2.05
N TRP A 107 -2.92 -5.22 2.91
CA TRP A 107 -3.44 -3.87 2.81
C TRP A 107 -2.55 -3.04 1.89
N SER A 108 -3.13 -2.52 0.81
CA SER A 108 -2.51 -1.56 -0.11
C SER A 108 -3.35 -0.29 -0.31
N HIS A 109 -2.77 0.72 -0.95
CA HIS A 109 -3.48 1.92 -1.40
C HIS A 109 -3.55 2.03 -2.92
N VAL A 110 -4.63 2.61 -3.45
CA VAL A 110 -4.78 2.90 -4.90
C VAL A 110 -3.79 3.98 -5.37
N THR A 111 -3.22 4.76 -4.45
CA THR A 111 -2.30 5.86 -4.70
C THR A 111 -0.89 5.44 -5.06
N SER A 112 -0.57 4.14 -4.95
CA SER A 112 0.73 3.56 -5.32
C SER A 112 0.62 2.82 -6.66
N PRO A 113 0.62 3.52 -7.82
CA PRO A 113 0.25 2.96 -9.12
C PRO A 113 1.26 1.95 -9.69
N PHE A 114 2.48 1.88 -9.16
CA PHE A 114 3.54 1.02 -9.69
C PHE A 114 3.77 -0.27 -8.90
N VAL A 115 3.00 -0.51 -7.85
CA VAL A 115 2.97 -1.80 -7.14
C VAL A 115 2.03 -2.74 -7.88
N ARG A 116 2.57 -3.64 -8.71
CA ARG A 116 1.79 -4.54 -9.57
C ARG A 116 1.68 -5.94 -8.97
N ALA A 117 0.97 -6.82 -9.67
CA ALA A 117 0.77 -8.21 -9.25
C ALA A 117 2.08 -8.91 -8.83
N LYS A 118 3.14 -8.79 -9.65
CA LYS A 118 4.43 -9.43 -9.35
C LYS A 118 5.11 -8.86 -8.11
N GLU A 119 4.93 -7.57 -7.83
CA GLU A 119 5.47 -6.96 -6.62
C GLU A 119 4.68 -7.44 -5.39
N TYR A 120 3.36 -7.59 -5.48
CA TYR A 120 2.56 -8.23 -4.41
C TYR A 120 2.92 -9.70 -4.21
N ASP A 121 3.13 -10.49 -5.27
CA ASP A 121 3.58 -11.88 -5.14
C ASP A 121 4.92 -11.94 -4.38
N ALA A 122 5.88 -11.07 -4.73
CA ALA A 122 7.16 -10.98 -4.04
C ALA A 122 7.02 -10.53 -2.57
N ILE A 123 6.08 -9.63 -2.28
CA ILE A 123 5.75 -9.18 -0.92
C ILE A 123 5.19 -10.34 -0.09
N ILE A 124 4.25 -11.11 -0.64
CA ILE A 124 3.67 -12.26 0.06
C ILE A 124 4.73 -13.35 0.28
N ASP A 125 5.56 -13.64 -0.74
CA ASP A 125 6.67 -14.58 -0.59
C ASP A 125 7.67 -14.14 0.49
N ALA A 126 7.94 -12.83 0.61
CA ALA A 126 8.79 -12.28 1.66
C ALA A 126 8.14 -12.39 3.04
N TYR A 127 6.83 -12.16 3.14
CA TYR A 127 6.09 -12.35 4.38
C TYR A 127 6.16 -13.80 4.86
N ASP A 128 5.96 -14.78 3.97
CA ASP A 128 6.02 -16.20 4.33
C ASP A 128 7.37 -16.61 4.91
N ARG A 129 8.45 -16.11 4.31
CA ARG A 129 9.81 -16.30 4.84
C ARG A 129 9.99 -15.61 6.18
N ALA A 130 9.53 -14.37 6.31
CA ALA A 130 9.64 -13.60 7.55
C ALA A 130 8.89 -14.28 8.71
N VAL A 131 7.71 -14.85 8.47
CA VAL A 131 6.96 -15.64 9.46
C VAL A 131 7.76 -16.85 9.92
N ALA A 132 8.43 -17.57 9.01
CA ALA A 132 9.32 -18.68 9.37
C ALA A 132 10.51 -18.24 10.23
N GLU A 133 10.92 -16.97 10.14
CA GLU A 133 11.97 -16.33 10.95
C GLU A 133 11.43 -15.70 12.26
N GLY A 134 10.12 -15.81 12.51
CA GLY A 134 9.46 -15.35 13.73
C GLY A 134 8.97 -13.90 13.68
N HIS A 135 8.80 -13.31 12.50
CA HIS A 135 8.10 -12.04 12.32
C HIS A 135 6.58 -12.24 12.31
N ASP A 136 5.84 -11.24 12.79
CA ASP A 136 4.36 -11.28 12.88
C ASP A 136 3.66 -10.43 11.81
N SER A 137 4.42 -9.60 11.11
CA SER A 137 3.94 -8.64 10.13
C SER A 137 5.07 -8.26 9.16
N LEU A 138 4.70 -7.78 7.98
CA LEU A 138 5.61 -7.21 7.00
C LEU A 138 5.08 -5.84 6.56
N ILE A 139 6.00 -4.90 6.42
CA ILE A 139 5.71 -3.57 5.88
C ILE A 139 6.75 -3.22 4.81
N THR A 140 6.27 -2.68 3.70
CA THR A 140 7.18 -2.18 2.66
C THR A 140 7.77 -0.84 3.04
N VAL A 141 9.05 -0.65 2.70
CA VAL A 141 9.80 0.56 3.07
C VAL A 141 10.69 1.05 1.92
N ASN A 142 11.00 2.34 1.96
CA ASN A 142 12.13 2.91 1.24
C ASN A 142 13.38 2.77 2.10
N LYS A 143 14.40 2.10 1.57
CA LYS A 143 15.71 2.01 2.24
C LYS A 143 16.50 3.28 1.97
N ILE A 144 16.58 4.16 2.96
CA ILE A 144 17.33 5.40 2.87
C ILE A 144 18.79 5.14 3.27
N HIS A 145 19.66 5.23 2.28
CA HIS A 145 21.12 5.12 2.45
C HIS A 145 21.79 6.46 2.17
N LYS A 146 21.37 7.50 2.90
CA LYS A 146 21.80 8.91 2.75
C LYS A 146 22.31 9.46 4.08
N PHE A 147 23.01 10.60 4.04
CA PHE A 147 23.36 11.36 5.23
C PHE A 147 22.11 12.07 5.76
N LEU A 148 21.54 11.58 6.86
CA LEU A 148 20.35 12.15 7.47
C LEU A 148 20.74 12.97 8.70
N TRP A 149 20.23 14.20 8.77
CA TRP A 149 20.55 15.16 9.82
C TRP A 149 19.26 15.75 10.40
N ASP A 150 19.22 15.92 11.71
CA ASP A 150 18.26 16.77 12.41
C ASP A 150 18.95 18.04 12.93
N GLU A 151 18.24 18.85 13.72
CA GLU A 151 18.78 20.08 14.33
C GLU A 151 19.98 19.84 15.27
N LYS A 152 20.18 18.59 15.73
CA LYS A 152 21.23 18.20 16.69
C LYS A 152 22.42 17.52 15.99
N GLY A 153 22.27 17.06 14.75
CA GLY A 153 23.35 16.49 13.96
C GLY A 153 22.96 15.21 13.21
N PRO A 154 23.91 14.29 12.95
CA PRO A 154 23.63 13.10 12.15
C PRO A 154 22.74 12.09 12.90
N ILE A 155 21.73 11.57 12.21
CA ILE A 155 20.74 10.63 12.78
C ILE A 155 21.22 9.18 12.65
N ASN A 156 21.89 8.84 11.54
CA ASN A 156 22.15 7.44 11.15
C ASN A 156 23.63 7.06 11.02
N TYR A 157 24.54 7.94 11.44
CA TYR A 157 25.98 7.66 11.48
C TYR A 157 26.67 8.51 12.55
N SER A 158 27.90 8.12 12.91
CA SER A 158 28.77 8.88 13.80
C SER A 158 29.77 9.70 12.99
N GLN A 159 30.01 10.95 13.42
CA GLN A 159 31.09 11.79 12.89
C GLN A 159 32.47 11.43 13.43
N THR A 160 32.56 10.42 14.31
CA THR A 160 33.79 9.91 14.90
C THR A 160 33.90 8.42 14.63
N PRO A 161 35.05 7.90 14.17
CA PRO A 161 36.32 8.61 13.93
C PRO A 161 36.38 9.40 12.61
N ILE A 162 35.49 9.12 11.66
CA ILE A 162 35.48 9.77 10.34
C ILE A 162 34.24 10.67 10.25
N LYS A 163 34.46 11.98 10.04
CA LYS A 163 33.37 12.97 9.97
C LYS A 163 32.38 12.71 8.83
N TRP A 164 32.87 12.17 7.73
CA TRP A 164 32.09 11.81 6.54
C TRP A 164 32.48 10.40 6.10
N PRO A 165 31.90 9.35 6.70
CA PRO A 165 32.12 7.99 6.25
C PRO A 165 31.62 7.83 4.81
N ARG A 166 32.05 6.79 4.11
CA ARG A 166 31.56 6.53 2.75
C ARG A 166 30.07 6.18 2.83
N SER A 167 29.28 6.56 1.83
CA SER A 167 27.83 6.36 1.86
C SER A 167 27.43 4.91 2.11
N GLN A 168 28.17 3.93 1.57
CA GLN A 168 27.92 2.50 1.79
C GLN A 168 28.14 2.03 3.24
N ASP A 169 28.94 2.74 4.02
CA ASP A 169 29.25 2.41 5.42
C ASP A 169 28.19 3.01 6.39
N ILE A 170 27.30 3.87 5.90
CA ILE A 170 26.23 4.48 6.69
C ILE A 170 25.18 3.42 7.04
N LYS A 171 24.65 3.42 8.27
CA LYS A 171 23.55 2.52 8.62
C LYS A 171 22.27 3.00 7.91
N PRO A 172 21.57 2.14 7.16
CA PRO A 172 20.34 2.53 6.50
C PRO A 172 19.23 2.84 7.53
N ILE A 173 18.39 3.81 7.19
CA ILE A 173 17.09 4.04 7.84
C ILE A 173 15.99 3.60 6.88
N PHE A 174 14.86 3.18 7.42
CA PHE A 174 13.70 2.75 6.65
C PHE A 174 12.58 3.77 6.79
N GLU A 175 12.15 4.34 5.67
CA GLU A 175 10.96 5.18 5.57
C GLU A 175 9.78 4.30 5.17
N ILE A 176 8.68 4.38 5.91
CA ILE A 176 7.44 3.68 5.55
C ILE A 176 6.88 4.34 4.29
N ASN A 177 6.70 3.56 3.23
CA ASN A 177 6.20 4.08 1.95
C ASN A 177 4.72 3.78 1.70
N HIS A 178 4.05 3.12 2.64
CA HIS A 178 2.63 2.77 2.60
C HIS A 178 2.21 1.90 1.40
N ALA A 179 3.14 1.33 0.62
CA ALA A 179 2.83 0.54 -0.56
C ALA A 179 2.11 -0.78 -0.21
N ALA A 180 2.54 -1.48 0.84
CA ALA A 180 1.82 -2.62 1.39
C ALA A 180 2.11 -2.87 2.89
N TYR A 181 1.08 -3.36 3.57
CA TYR A 181 1.14 -3.95 4.91
C TYR A 181 0.60 -5.37 4.83
N VAL A 182 1.32 -6.33 5.42
CA VAL A 182 0.91 -7.73 5.46
C VAL A 182 0.95 -8.25 6.88
N MET A 183 -0.19 -8.68 7.41
CA MET A 183 -0.27 -9.27 8.75
C MET A 183 -1.56 -10.07 8.94
N PRO A 184 -1.60 -11.04 9.86
CA PRO A 184 -2.84 -11.71 10.23
C PRO A 184 -3.84 -10.73 10.85
N PHE A 185 -5.14 -10.88 10.52
CA PHE A 185 -6.19 -10.09 11.18
C PHE A 185 -6.19 -10.29 12.70
N ALA A 186 -5.85 -11.50 13.18
CA ALA A 186 -5.71 -11.80 14.59
C ALA A 186 -4.62 -10.95 15.28
N VAL A 187 -3.45 -10.79 14.64
CA VAL A 187 -2.36 -9.94 15.15
C VAL A 187 -2.79 -8.48 15.14
N MET A 188 -3.49 -8.03 14.09
CA MET A 188 -4.00 -6.65 14.00
C MET A 188 -4.99 -6.35 15.14
N ARG A 189 -5.86 -7.31 15.49
CA ARG A 189 -6.76 -7.18 16.65
C ARG A 189 -6.02 -7.16 17.98
N GLU A 190 -4.97 -7.97 18.12
CA GLU A 190 -4.16 -8.06 19.33
C GLU A 190 -3.37 -6.78 19.60
N CYS A 191 -2.63 -6.28 18.60
CA CYS A 191 -1.78 -5.10 18.78
C CYS A 191 -2.53 -3.77 18.59
N GLY A 192 -3.70 -3.79 17.94
CA GLY A 192 -4.47 -2.59 17.62
C GLY A 192 -3.82 -1.68 16.57
N ASP A 193 -2.90 -2.22 15.76
CA ASP A 193 -2.14 -1.48 14.74
C ASP A 193 -2.00 -2.31 13.46
N ARG A 194 -1.63 -1.66 12.35
CA ARG A 194 -1.24 -2.29 11.08
C ARG A 194 0.24 -2.69 11.04
N ILE A 195 0.94 -2.58 12.17
CA ILE A 195 2.31 -3.01 12.39
C ILE A 195 2.32 -3.88 13.65
N GLY A 196 2.83 -5.11 13.53
CA GLY A 196 2.92 -6.03 14.65
C GLY A 196 4.08 -5.69 15.59
N HIS A 197 4.29 -6.56 16.58
CA HIS A 197 5.36 -6.43 17.57
C HIS A 197 6.75 -6.74 16.99
N ARG A 198 6.83 -7.57 15.94
CA ARG A 198 8.08 -7.99 15.29
C ARG A 198 7.98 -7.80 13.78
N PRO A 199 7.87 -6.55 13.29
CA PRO A 199 7.71 -6.29 11.86
C PRO A 199 8.96 -6.63 11.08
N TYR A 200 8.77 -7.21 9.89
CA TYR A 200 9.79 -7.30 8.87
C TYR A 200 9.69 -6.11 7.93
N PHE A 201 10.76 -5.32 7.84
CA PHE A 201 10.85 -4.20 6.91
C PHE A 201 11.37 -4.69 5.57
N MET A 202 10.52 -4.71 4.54
CA MET A 202 10.87 -5.13 3.18
C MET A 202 11.17 -3.90 2.31
N PRO A 203 12.43 -3.65 1.92
CA PRO A 203 12.73 -2.61 0.94
C PRO A 203 12.13 -2.97 -0.41
N ILE A 204 11.49 -1.98 -1.05
CA ILE A 204 11.08 -2.08 -2.46
C ILE A 204 11.80 -1.01 -3.29
N ALA A 205 11.85 -1.21 -4.60
CA ALA A 205 12.54 -0.29 -5.51
C ALA A 205 11.87 1.09 -5.50
N GLU A 206 12.67 2.15 -5.60
CA GLU A 206 12.17 3.54 -5.56
C GLU A 206 11.18 3.82 -6.70
N GLU A 207 11.39 3.26 -7.89
CA GLU A 207 10.46 3.41 -8.99
C GLU A 207 9.13 2.66 -8.82
N VAL A 208 9.05 1.73 -7.87
CA VAL A 208 7.82 1.01 -7.49
C VAL A 208 7.10 1.72 -6.35
N ALA A 209 7.86 2.29 -5.41
CA ALA A 209 7.36 2.88 -4.16
C ALA A 209 6.69 4.26 -4.32
N MET A 210 6.60 4.80 -5.53
CA MET A 210 6.05 6.14 -5.76
C MET A 210 4.56 6.20 -5.41
N ASP A 211 4.17 7.23 -4.66
CA ASP A 211 2.80 7.45 -4.18
C ASP A 211 2.24 8.82 -4.61
N ILE A 212 0.91 8.89 -4.77
CA ILE A 212 0.17 10.10 -5.12
C ILE A 212 -0.52 10.67 -3.88
N ASP A 213 0.08 11.69 -3.31
CA ASP A 213 -0.46 12.49 -2.20
C ASP A 213 -0.96 13.87 -2.64
N TRP A 214 -0.28 14.45 -3.62
CA TRP A 214 -0.45 15.83 -4.12
C TRP A 214 -0.73 15.87 -5.63
N GLU A 215 -1.26 17.00 -6.10
CA GLU A 215 -1.65 17.18 -7.51
C GLU A 215 -0.44 17.07 -8.45
N GLU A 216 0.70 17.62 -8.07
CA GLU A 216 1.94 17.56 -8.84
C GLU A 216 2.41 16.11 -9.01
N GLN A 217 2.25 15.29 -7.97
CA GLN A 217 2.57 13.86 -8.03
C GLN A 217 1.59 13.11 -8.92
N PHE A 218 0.30 13.47 -8.93
CA PHE A 218 -0.68 12.86 -9.84
C PHE A 218 -0.24 13.07 -11.29
N VAL A 219 0.05 14.33 -11.67
CA VAL A 219 0.48 14.69 -13.03
C VAL A 219 1.80 14.00 -13.40
N LEU A 220 2.79 14.05 -12.50
CA LEU A 220 4.10 13.45 -12.74
C LEU A 220 4.01 11.93 -12.92
N LEU A 221 3.30 11.25 -12.02
CA LEU A 221 3.18 9.79 -12.04
C LEU A 221 2.34 9.31 -13.22
N GLU A 222 1.35 10.08 -13.66
CA GLU A 222 0.61 9.80 -14.90
C GLU A 222 1.54 9.87 -16.13
N GLN A 223 2.40 10.89 -16.21
CA GLN A 223 3.37 11.01 -17.31
C GLN A 223 4.36 9.85 -17.30
N ILE A 224 4.91 9.50 -16.13
CA ILE A 224 5.80 8.34 -15.97
C ILE A 224 5.10 7.06 -16.41
N ALA A 225 3.84 6.85 -15.98
CA ALA A 225 3.04 5.70 -16.36
C ALA A 225 2.86 5.59 -17.88
N ARG A 226 2.50 6.69 -18.55
CA ARG A 226 2.36 6.74 -20.02
C ARG A 226 3.66 6.42 -20.75
N VAL A 227 4.78 6.99 -20.32
CA VAL A 227 6.11 6.73 -20.92
C VAL A 227 6.51 5.26 -20.71
N LYS A 228 6.33 4.72 -19.51
CA LYS A 228 6.58 3.31 -19.20
C LYS A 228 5.75 2.40 -20.12
N MET A 229 4.45 2.67 -20.26
CA MET A 229 3.55 1.90 -21.14
C MET A 229 3.98 1.97 -22.61
N ALA A 230 4.36 3.14 -23.10
CA ALA A 230 4.87 3.30 -24.47
C ALA A 230 6.17 2.51 -24.71
N ALA A 231 6.97 2.29 -23.66
CA ALA A 231 8.17 1.45 -23.68
C ALA A 231 7.86 -0.05 -23.44
N GLY A 232 6.60 -0.47 -23.42
CA GLY A 232 6.19 -1.87 -23.25
C GLY A 232 6.08 -2.34 -21.80
N TYR A 233 6.18 -1.44 -20.82
CA TYR A 233 5.96 -1.78 -19.41
C TYR A 233 4.47 -1.98 -19.13
N ALA A 234 4.08 -3.17 -18.68
CA ALA A 234 2.74 -3.42 -18.19
C ALA A 234 2.57 -2.87 -16.77
N LEU A 235 1.58 -1.99 -16.57
CA LEU A 235 1.17 -1.49 -15.26
C LEU A 235 0.31 -2.49 -14.48
N VAL A 236 -0.20 -3.52 -15.13
CA VAL A 236 -0.99 -4.60 -14.54
C VAL A 236 -0.23 -5.91 -14.63
#